data_AF-A0A523IFY1-F1
#
_entry.id   AF-A0A523IFY1-F1
#
_cell.length_a   1.000
_cell.length_b   1.000
_cell.length_c   1.000
_cell.angle_alpha   90.00
_cell.angle_beta   90.00
_cell.angle_gamma   90.00
#
_symmetry.space_group_name_H-M   'P 1'
#
loop_
_entity.id
_entity.type
_entity.pdbx_description
1 polymer ?
#
loop_
_entity_poly.entity_id
_entity_poly.type
_entity_poly.pdbx_seq_one_letter_code
_entity_poly.pdbx_strand_id
1 'polypeptide(L)'
;MRVSIILIGLGLVLGFPTSAQAVDPDTKCESDKIKTAGKYSGCLMGTYSKAVKKGEVPDFTKCDSKYSAKWQKAETKAGGACPTDGDEAAIQAQVQQCADDLVAVLGSLPPCPGGAPEVGGACWYLGLEGESCDGLCNALGLGYDPATAAYAGTGGSLPNCDEVMDALGDASDAAVDLDCGLQGAGCAVDSGAEFRLRCTSVGTDSSSSIANISRACACQ
;
A
#
# COMPACT_ATOMS: atom_id res chain seq x y z
N MET A 1 3.10 -24.04 36.76
CA MET A 1 3.98 -24.51 37.86
C MET A 1 5.31 -23.79 37.74
N ARG A 2 5.64 -22.93 38.71
CA ARG A 2 6.93 -22.22 38.78
C ARG A 2 7.81 -22.98 39.77
N VAL A 3 8.88 -23.61 39.28
CA VAL A 3 9.86 -24.31 40.13
C VAL A 3 11.03 -23.36 40.33
N SER A 4 11.10 -22.76 41.52
CA SER A 4 12.25 -21.99 41.99
C SER A 4 13.25 -22.96 42.63
N ILE A 5 14.41 -23.15 42.00
CA ILE A 5 15.57 -23.83 42.59
C ILE A 5 16.53 -22.74 43.06
N ILE A 6 16.66 -22.62 44.38
CA ILE A 6 17.64 -21.76 45.06
C ILE A 6 18.87 -22.64 45.30
N LEU A 7 19.97 -22.38 44.57
CA LEU A 7 21.29 -22.93 44.86
C LEU A 7 22.15 -21.82 45.47
N ILE A 8 22.44 -21.97 46.76
CA ILE A 8 23.38 -21.13 47.52
C ILE A 8 24.79 -21.65 47.22
N GLY A 9 25.48 -20.99 46.30
CA GLY A 9 26.90 -21.21 46.03
C GLY A 9 27.71 -20.00 46.45
N LEU A 10 28.44 -20.10 47.56
CA LEU A 10 29.41 -19.10 48.02
C LEU A 10 30.67 -19.20 47.14
N GLY A 11 30.57 -18.70 45.91
CA GLY A 11 31.66 -18.67 44.93
C GLY A 11 32.48 -17.39 45.04
N LEU A 12 33.77 -17.53 45.33
CA LEU A 12 34.79 -16.49 45.28
C LEU A 12 34.80 -15.84 43.88
N VAL A 13 34.22 -14.65 43.73
CA VAL A 13 34.21 -13.89 42.46
C VAL A 13 35.59 -13.27 42.25
N LEU A 14 36.43 -13.95 41.47
CA LEU A 14 37.62 -13.33 40.87
C LEU A 14 37.15 -12.28 39.86
N GLY A 15 37.31 -11.01 40.20
CA GLY A 15 36.96 -9.89 39.33
C GLY A 15 37.90 -9.81 38.13
N PHE A 16 37.54 -10.47 37.04
CA PHE A 16 38.16 -10.20 35.74
C PHE A 16 37.73 -8.79 35.30
N PRO A 17 38.65 -7.88 34.97
CA PRO A 17 38.29 -6.61 34.36
C PRO A 17 37.64 -6.91 33.01
N THR A 18 36.32 -6.76 32.94
CA THR A 18 35.59 -6.73 31.68
C THR A 18 35.98 -5.43 30.98
N SER A 19 36.93 -5.53 30.06
CA SER A 19 37.18 -4.48 29.08
C SER A 19 35.89 -4.28 28.30
N ALA A 20 35.18 -3.17 28.56
CA ALA A 20 34.06 -2.76 27.74
C ALA A 20 34.62 -2.44 26.35
N GLN A 21 34.55 -3.40 25.42
CA GLN A 21 34.86 -3.13 24.03
C GLN A 21 33.84 -2.11 23.53
N ALA A 22 34.34 -0.98 23.03
CA ALA A 22 33.51 -0.04 22.31
C ALA A 22 32.94 -0.79 21.11
N VAL A 23 31.61 -0.89 21.03
CA VAL A 23 30.94 -1.48 19.87
C VAL A 23 31.35 -0.69 18.64
N ASP A 24 31.80 -1.39 17.60
CA ASP A 24 32.22 -0.76 16.36
C ASP A 24 31.06 0.10 15.77
N PRO A 25 31.36 1.27 15.19
CA PRO A 25 30.33 2.19 14.70
C PRO A 25 29.35 1.57 13.69
N ASP A 26 29.80 0.59 12.90
CA ASP A 26 29.03 -0.16 11.91
C ASP A 26 27.92 -1.00 12.56
N THR A 27 28.30 -1.82 13.54
CA THR A 27 27.43 -2.70 14.33
C THR A 27 26.42 -1.87 15.11
N LYS A 28 26.85 -0.72 15.62
CA LYS A 28 25.97 0.23 16.29
C LYS A 28 24.93 0.81 15.34
N CYS A 29 25.31 1.18 14.12
CA CYS A 29 24.37 1.69 13.12
C CYS A 29 23.33 0.65 12.73
N GLU A 30 23.78 -0.56 12.39
CA GLU A 30 22.90 -1.68 12.01
C GLU A 30 21.88 -1.97 13.12
N SER A 31 22.33 -2.03 14.37
CA SER A 31 21.46 -2.21 15.53
C SER A 31 20.42 -1.08 15.67
N ASP A 32 20.82 0.17 15.46
CA ASP A 32 19.92 1.33 15.53
C ASP A 32 18.91 1.33 14.35
N LYS A 33 19.30 0.88 13.15
CA LYS A 33 18.41 0.67 11.99
C LYS A 33 17.37 -0.42 12.25
N ILE A 34 17.80 -1.62 12.67
CA ILE A 34 16.90 -2.74 13.03
C ILE A 34 15.90 -2.32 14.11
N LYS A 35 16.37 -1.63 15.15
CA LYS A 35 15.51 -1.13 16.22
C LYS A 35 14.52 -0.07 15.73
N THR A 36 14.91 0.75 14.76
CA THR A 36 14.05 1.77 14.16
C THR A 36 12.97 1.12 13.29
N ALA A 37 13.33 0.17 12.43
CA ALA A 37 12.38 -0.62 11.64
C ALA A 37 11.37 -1.37 12.54
N GLY A 38 11.84 -2.04 13.60
CA GLY A 38 10.95 -2.72 14.54
C GLY A 38 9.96 -1.79 15.26
N LYS A 39 10.39 -0.57 15.61
CA LYS A 39 9.50 0.46 16.19
C LYS A 39 8.50 1.00 15.18
N TYR A 40 8.90 1.13 13.92
CA TYR A 40 8.02 1.54 12.83
C TYR A 40 6.92 0.49 12.61
N SER A 41 7.28 -0.79 12.47
CA SER A 41 6.33 -1.91 12.41
C SER A 41 5.33 -1.90 13.58
N GLY A 42 5.82 -1.73 14.82
CA GLY A 42 4.94 -1.63 15.99
C GLY A 42 4.02 -0.40 15.97
N CYS A 43 4.45 0.71 15.38
CA CYS A 43 3.63 1.91 15.18
C CYS A 43 2.50 1.63 14.17
N LEU A 44 2.83 1.04 13.00
CA LEU A 44 1.88 0.67 11.96
C LEU A 44 0.79 -0.24 12.51
N MET A 45 1.17 -1.35 13.16
CA MET A 45 0.21 -2.28 13.78
C MET A 45 -0.69 -1.61 14.81
N GLY A 46 -0.13 -0.68 15.59
CA GLY A 46 -0.89 0.12 16.55
C GLY A 46 -1.90 1.06 15.89
N THR A 47 -1.56 1.64 14.74
CA THR A 47 -2.49 2.47 13.94
C THR A 47 -3.56 1.60 13.30
N TYR A 48 -3.18 0.50 12.65
CA TYR A 48 -4.11 -0.47 12.07
C TYR A 48 -5.13 -0.97 13.09
N SER A 49 -4.68 -1.42 14.26
CA SER A 49 -5.59 -1.88 15.31
C SER A 49 -6.62 -0.82 15.74
N LYS A 50 -6.24 0.47 15.73
CA LYS A 50 -7.16 1.57 16.06
C LYS A 50 -8.13 1.86 14.91
N ALA A 51 -7.62 1.88 13.68
CA ALA A 51 -8.40 2.04 12.46
C ALA A 51 -9.52 0.99 12.40
N VAL A 52 -9.17 -0.29 12.56
CA VAL A 52 -10.11 -1.41 12.61
C VAL A 52 -11.15 -1.24 13.72
N LYS A 53 -10.73 -0.84 14.93
CA LYS A 53 -11.66 -0.63 16.06
C LYS A 53 -12.66 0.49 15.82
N LYS A 54 -12.32 1.47 14.99
CA LYS A 54 -13.15 2.66 14.74
C LYS A 54 -13.87 2.63 13.39
N GLY A 55 -13.50 1.71 12.49
CA GLY A 55 -13.93 1.76 11.09
C GLY A 55 -13.39 2.98 10.35
N GLU A 56 -12.15 3.40 10.67
CA GLU A 56 -11.49 4.55 10.05
C GLU A 56 -10.33 4.08 9.16
N VAL A 57 -9.91 4.91 8.21
CA VAL A 57 -8.65 4.71 7.47
C VAL A 57 -7.46 4.97 8.41
N PRO A 58 -6.41 4.12 8.41
CA PRO A 58 -5.24 4.34 9.26
C PRO A 58 -4.42 5.57 8.82
N ASP A 59 -3.99 6.40 9.78
CA ASP A 59 -3.07 7.53 9.57
C ASP A 59 -1.64 7.19 10.05
N PHE A 60 -0.70 7.10 9.11
CA PHE A 60 0.70 6.75 9.36
C PHE A 60 1.64 7.95 9.47
N THR A 61 1.17 9.18 9.31
CA THR A 61 2.01 10.40 9.29
C THR A 61 2.98 10.49 10.48
N LYS A 62 2.52 10.09 11.67
CA LYS A 62 3.33 10.07 12.90
C LYS A 62 4.33 8.92 12.96
N CYS A 63 4.04 7.80 12.31
CA CYS A 63 4.95 6.67 12.19
C CYS A 63 6.07 7.03 11.21
N ASP A 64 5.75 7.58 10.04
CA ASP A 64 6.68 7.94 8.98
C ASP A 64 7.68 9.01 9.43
N SER A 65 7.16 10.12 9.97
CA SER A 65 8.00 11.22 10.47
C SER A 65 8.99 10.76 11.56
N LYS A 66 8.57 9.84 12.43
CA LYS A 66 9.44 9.28 13.48
C LYS A 66 10.44 8.27 12.93
N TYR A 67 10.05 7.46 11.96
CA TYR A 67 10.94 6.51 11.31
C TYR A 67 12.06 7.26 10.58
N SER A 68 11.70 8.17 9.68
CA SER A 68 12.62 8.96 8.87
C SER A 68 13.66 9.70 9.73
N ALA A 69 13.19 10.46 10.73
CA ALA A 69 14.07 11.20 11.63
C ALA A 69 15.01 10.31 12.47
N LYS A 70 14.63 9.06 12.76
CA LYS A 70 15.48 8.11 13.50
C LYS A 70 16.45 7.38 12.59
N TRP A 71 16.05 7.06 11.36
CA TRP A 71 16.88 6.42 10.35
C TRP A 71 18.05 7.33 9.95
N GLN A 72 17.74 8.56 9.52
CA GLN A 72 18.75 9.55 9.15
C GLN A 72 19.72 9.85 10.30
N LYS A 73 19.22 9.86 11.53
CA LYS A 73 20.05 10.03 12.72
C LYS A 73 20.99 8.84 12.95
N ALA A 74 20.60 7.62 12.62
CA ALA A 74 21.46 6.45 12.72
C ALA A 74 22.61 6.54 11.71
N GLU A 75 22.30 6.83 10.44
CA GLU A 75 23.28 6.97 9.36
C GLU A 75 24.25 8.14 9.61
N THR A 76 23.71 9.32 9.96
CA THR A 76 24.53 10.51 10.24
C THR A 76 25.50 10.27 11.40
N LYS A 77 25.09 9.53 12.43
CA LYS A 77 25.95 9.21 13.59
C LYS A 77 27.07 8.24 13.26
N ALA A 78 26.85 7.35 12.30
CA ALA A 78 27.85 6.41 11.85
C ALA A 78 28.87 7.07 10.91
N GLY A 79 28.52 8.18 10.27
CA GLY A 79 29.42 8.91 9.37
C GLY A 79 29.86 8.06 8.17
N GLY A 80 28.95 7.24 7.63
CA GLY A 80 29.23 6.32 6.52
C GLY A 80 29.83 4.97 6.94
N ALA A 81 29.90 4.67 8.25
CA ALA A 81 30.34 3.38 8.73
C ALA A 81 29.24 2.30 8.71
N CYS A 82 27.99 2.63 8.35
CA CYS A 82 26.92 1.65 8.31
C CYS A 82 27.19 0.59 7.23
N PRO A 83 26.80 -0.69 7.43
CA PRO A 83 26.89 -1.69 6.36
C PRO A 83 26.11 -1.31 5.09
N THR A 84 25.04 -0.54 5.25
CA THR A 84 24.23 0.06 4.19
C THR A 84 23.92 1.52 4.52
N ASP A 85 23.73 2.36 3.50
CA ASP A 85 23.33 3.77 3.64
C ASP A 85 22.33 4.16 2.54
N GLY A 86 21.42 5.10 2.83
CA GLY A 86 20.44 5.61 1.86
C GLY A 86 19.32 4.62 1.54
N ASP A 87 19.14 3.61 2.37
CA ASP A 87 18.16 2.53 2.24
C ASP A 87 16.84 2.81 2.99
N GLU A 88 16.68 4.02 3.53
CA GLU A 88 15.53 4.46 4.33
C GLU A 88 14.20 4.09 3.67
N ALA A 89 13.99 4.53 2.42
CA ALA A 89 12.74 4.36 1.69
C ALA A 89 12.46 2.88 1.35
N ALA A 90 13.49 2.12 0.98
CA ALA A 90 13.36 0.70 0.64
C ALA A 90 12.94 -0.11 1.88
N ILE A 91 13.58 0.12 3.02
CA ILE A 91 13.22 -0.56 4.27
C ILE A 91 11.86 -0.10 4.78
N GLN A 92 11.52 1.19 4.64
CA GLN A 92 10.19 1.69 5.01
C GLN A 92 9.08 1.00 4.23
N ALA A 93 9.22 0.93 2.90
CA ALA A 93 8.27 0.28 2.02
C ALA A 93 8.12 -1.22 2.36
N GLN A 94 9.23 -1.92 2.61
CA GLN A 94 9.18 -3.33 2.98
C GLN A 94 8.44 -3.58 4.30
N VAL A 95 8.70 -2.75 5.32
CA VAL A 95 8.01 -2.88 6.62
C VAL A 95 6.53 -2.54 6.50
N GLN A 96 6.18 -1.56 5.67
CA GLN A 96 4.79 -1.22 5.36
C GLN A 96 4.08 -2.38 4.66
N GLN A 97 4.67 -2.97 3.61
CA GLN A 97 4.09 -4.11 2.91
C GLN A 97 3.80 -5.28 3.84
N CYS A 98 4.76 -5.64 4.71
CA CYS A 98 4.53 -6.71 5.69
C CYS A 98 3.40 -6.40 6.67
N ALA A 99 3.19 -5.12 7.00
CA ALA A 99 2.09 -4.70 7.83
C ALA A 99 0.75 -4.85 7.10
N ASP A 100 0.70 -4.45 5.84
CA ASP A 100 -0.49 -4.49 4.99
C ASP A 100 -0.91 -5.95 4.75
N ASP A 101 0.04 -6.83 4.41
CA ASP A 101 -0.19 -8.27 4.21
C ASP A 101 -0.83 -8.93 5.44
N LEU A 102 -0.32 -8.61 6.65
CA LEU A 102 -0.85 -9.17 7.89
C LEU A 102 -2.30 -8.72 8.12
N VAL A 103 -2.59 -7.44 7.89
CA VAL A 103 -3.93 -6.91 8.12
C VAL A 103 -4.92 -7.42 7.08
N ALA A 104 -4.47 -7.62 5.84
CA ALA A 104 -5.22 -8.28 4.78
C ALA A 104 -5.59 -9.72 5.18
N VAL A 105 -4.63 -10.51 5.68
CA VAL A 105 -4.89 -11.89 6.18
C VAL A 105 -5.89 -11.91 7.34
N LEU A 106 -5.92 -10.87 8.17
CA LEU A 106 -6.86 -10.76 9.30
C LEU A 106 -8.27 -10.29 8.88
N GLY A 107 -8.50 -10.01 7.59
CA GLY A 107 -9.83 -9.67 7.05
C GLY A 107 -10.39 -8.34 7.55
N SER A 108 -9.52 -7.39 7.92
CA SER A 108 -9.90 -6.14 8.57
C SER A 108 -9.51 -4.88 7.79
N LEU A 109 -8.94 -5.04 6.60
CA LEU A 109 -8.82 -4.00 5.58
C LEU A 109 -9.91 -4.20 4.52
N PRO A 110 -10.23 -3.16 3.72
CA PRO A 110 -10.96 -3.35 2.48
C PRO A 110 -10.35 -4.55 1.73
N PRO A 111 -11.17 -5.42 1.16
CA PRO A 111 -10.73 -6.66 0.49
C PRO A 111 -9.73 -6.41 -0.65
N CYS A 112 -9.53 -5.16 -1.03
CA CYS A 112 -8.67 -4.72 -2.10
C CYS A 112 -7.35 -4.10 -1.63
N PRO A 113 -6.20 -4.48 -2.24
CA PRO A 113 -4.91 -3.87 -1.99
C PRO A 113 -4.96 -2.34 -2.12
N GLY A 114 -4.22 -1.64 -1.25
CA GLY A 114 -4.14 -0.17 -1.28
C GLY A 114 -5.44 0.55 -0.85
N GLY A 115 -6.43 -0.17 -0.32
CA GLY A 115 -7.69 0.42 0.15
C GLY A 115 -8.66 0.77 -0.96
N ALA A 116 -8.50 0.20 -2.16
CA ALA A 116 -9.45 0.35 -3.23
C ALA A 116 -10.86 -0.12 -2.82
N PRO A 117 -11.93 0.49 -3.38
CA PRO A 117 -13.28 0.01 -3.17
C PRO A 117 -13.49 -1.34 -3.88
N GLU A 118 -14.23 -2.23 -3.21
CA GLU A 118 -14.80 -3.42 -3.85
C GLU A 118 -16.21 -3.09 -4.34
N VAL A 119 -16.46 -3.28 -5.63
CA VAL A 119 -17.77 -3.13 -6.25
C VAL A 119 -18.00 -4.33 -7.17
N GLY A 120 -19.16 -4.98 -7.03
CA GLY A 120 -19.48 -6.16 -7.85
C GLY A 120 -18.55 -7.36 -7.64
N GLY A 121 -17.82 -7.43 -6.51
CA GLY A 121 -16.86 -8.50 -6.23
C GLY A 121 -15.47 -8.29 -6.84
N ALA A 122 -15.16 -7.10 -7.34
CA ALA A 122 -13.87 -6.75 -7.93
C ALA A 122 -13.31 -5.47 -7.32
N CYS A 123 -11.98 -5.34 -7.36
CA CYS A 123 -11.23 -4.22 -6.78
C CYS A 123 -10.94 -3.15 -7.81
N TRP A 124 -11.49 -1.96 -7.60
CA TRP A 124 -11.47 -0.90 -8.61
C TRP A 124 -10.45 0.18 -8.32
N TYR A 125 -9.75 0.58 -9.37
CA TYR A 125 -8.76 1.65 -9.37
C TYR A 125 -9.06 2.61 -10.52
N LEU A 126 -8.79 3.89 -10.31
CA LEU A 126 -8.90 4.90 -11.36
C LEU A 126 -7.51 5.16 -11.94
N GLY A 127 -7.34 4.90 -13.24
CA GLY A 127 -6.09 5.14 -13.95
C GLY A 127 -5.82 6.63 -14.17
N LEU A 128 -4.54 6.95 -14.37
CA LEU A 128 -4.15 8.27 -14.86
C LEU A 128 -4.69 8.49 -16.29
N GLU A 129 -4.75 9.76 -16.72
CA GLU A 129 -5.19 10.10 -18.07
C GLU A 129 -4.31 9.42 -19.13
N GLY A 130 -4.94 8.69 -20.06
CA GLY A 130 -4.20 7.94 -21.07
C GLY A 130 -3.52 6.68 -20.57
N GLU A 131 -3.72 6.27 -19.32
CA GLU A 131 -3.24 5.00 -18.82
C GLU A 131 -4.16 3.85 -19.28
N SER A 132 -3.55 2.71 -19.63
CA SER A 132 -4.29 1.47 -19.89
C SER A 132 -4.52 0.70 -18.59
N CYS A 133 -5.55 -0.16 -18.54
CA CYS A 133 -5.76 -0.98 -17.35
C CYS A 133 -4.61 -1.98 -17.13
N ASP A 134 -3.97 -2.47 -18.21
CA ASP A 134 -2.74 -3.26 -18.09
C ASP A 134 -1.62 -2.46 -17.42
N GLY A 135 -1.44 -1.18 -17.79
CA GLY A 135 -0.43 -0.31 -17.18
C GLY A 135 -0.68 -0.08 -15.70
N LEU A 136 -1.92 0.29 -15.35
CA LEU A 136 -2.34 0.58 -13.98
C LEU A 136 -2.19 -0.65 -13.07
N CYS A 137 -2.77 -1.79 -13.46
CA CYS A 137 -2.72 -2.99 -12.62
C CYS A 137 -1.28 -3.46 -12.43
N ASN A 138 -0.45 -3.46 -13.48
CA ASN A 138 0.97 -3.82 -13.36
C ASN A 138 1.75 -2.89 -12.43
N ALA A 139 1.46 -1.57 -12.43
CA ALA A 139 2.08 -0.62 -11.52
C ALA A 139 1.73 -0.88 -10.04
N LEU A 140 0.57 -1.47 -9.79
CA LEU A 140 0.11 -1.90 -8.46
C LEU A 140 0.61 -3.31 -8.09
N GLY A 141 1.30 -4.00 -9.00
CA GLY A 141 1.71 -5.40 -8.81
C GLY A 141 0.56 -6.40 -8.94
N LEU A 142 -0.52 -6.03 -9.63
CA LEU A 142 -1.73 -6.80 -9.86
C LEU A 142 -1.91 -7.14 -11.35
N GLY A 143 -2.76 -8.12 -11.65
CA GLY A 143 -3.22 -8.43 -12.99
C GLY A 143 -4.53 -7.71 -13.33
N TYR A 144 -4.82 -7.60 -14.63
CA TYR A 144 -6.12 -7.12 -15.11
C TYR A 144 -7.24 -8.09 -14.69
N ASP A 145 -8.34 -7.54 -14.16
CA ASP A 145 -9.55 -8.30 -13.87
C ASP A 145 -10.59 -8.14 -15.01
N PRO A 146 -11.12 -9.25 -15.56
CA PRO A 146 -12.20 -9.24 -16.55
C PRO A 146 -13.47 -8.48 -16.14
N ALA A 147 -13.71 -8.24 -14.85
CA ALA A 147 -14.79 -7.38 -14.34
C ALA A 147 -14.75 -5.98 -14.96
N THR A 148 -13.58 -5.46 -15.33
CA THR A 148 -13.46 -4.20 -16.07
C THR A 148 -14.34 -4.20 -17.32
N ALA A 149 -14.30 -5.27 -18.11
CA ALA A 149 -15.10 -5.40 -19.33
C ALA A 149 -16.52 -5.92 -19.06
N ALA A 150 -16.67 -6.87 -18.14
CA ALA A 150 -17.92 -7.60 -17.92
C ALA A 150 -18.90 -6.90 -16.97
N TYR A 151 -18.42 -6.08 -16.04
CA TYR A 151 -19.25 -5.43 -15.01
C TYR A 151 -19.50 -3.95 -15.31
N ALA A 152 -18.45 -3.15 -15.49
CA ALA A 152 -18.56 -1.71 -15.76
C ALA A 152 -18.36 -1.32 -17.23
N GLY A 153 -17.68 -2.17 -18.02
CA GLY A 153 -17.38 -1.94 -19.43
C GLY A 153 -18.52 -2.29 -20.40
N THR A 154 -18.16 -2.68 -21.61
CA THR A 154 -19.13 -2.99 -22.69
C THR A 154 -20.05 -4.15 -22.38
N GLY A 155 -19.58 -5.18 -21.66
CA GLY A 155 -20.41 -6.31 -21.23
C GLY A 155 -21.28 -5.99 -20.02
N GLY A 156 -21.04 -4.83 -19.40
CA GLY A 156 -21.70 -4.33 -18.21
C GLY A 156 -22.94 -3.49 -18.48
N SER A 157 -23.24 -2.60 -17.52
CA SER A 157 -24.36 -1.66 -17.62
C SER A 157 -23.95 -0.27 -17.15
N LEU A 158 -24.73 0.75 -17.57
CA LEU A 158 -24.52 2.12 -17.14
C LEU A 158 -24.62 2.29 -15.61
N PRO A 159 -25.63 1.71 -14.91
CA PRO A 159 -25.67 1.74 -13.44
C PRO A 159 -24.44 1.14 -12.76
N ASN A 160 -23.87 0.05 -13.30
CA ASN A 160 -22.64 -0.53 -12.75
C ASN A 160 -21.43 0.39 -12.93
N CYS A 161 -21.36 1.11 -14.06
CA CYS A 161 -20.32 2.11 -14.26
C CYS A 161 -20.47 3.24 -13.23
N ASP A 162 -21.68 3.78 -13.05
CA ASP A 162 -21.94 4.80 -12.01
C ASP A 162 -21.57 4.33 -10.60
N GLU A 163 -21.96 3.11 -10.22
CA GLU A 163 -21.63 2.53 -8.91
C GLU A 163 -20.12 2.47 -8.68
N VAL A 164 -19.35 2.06 -9.70
CA VAL A 164 -17.88 2.04 -9.65
C VAL A 164 -17.31 3.46 -9.53
N MET A 165 -17.81 4.42 -10.30
CA MET A 165 -17.30 5.80 -10.27
C MET A 165 -17.60 6.50 -8.95
N ASP A 166 -18.79 6.27 -8.40
CA ASP A 166 -19.18 6.77 -7.07
C ASP A 166 -18.26 6.18 -5.99
N ALA A 167 -17.96 4.88 -6.05
CA ALA A 167 -17.08 4.23 -5.10
C ALA A 167 -15.63 4.70 -5.21
N LEU A 168 -15.17 5.04 -6.42
CA LEU A 168 -13.88 5.67 -6.68
C LEU A 168 -13.82 7.15 -6.25
N GLY A 169 -14.94 7.72 -5.82
CA GLY A 169 -15.02 9.09 -5.31
C GLY A 169 -15.04 10.17 -6.38
N ASP A 170 -15.32 9.81 -7.64
CA ASP A 170 -15.57 10.82 -8.67
C ASP A 170 -16.88 11.55 -8.33
N ALA A 171 -16.93 12.87 -8.53
CA ALA A 171 -18.11 13.68 -8.19
C ALA A 171 -18.81 14.28 -9.42
N SER A 172 -18.44 13.81 -10.62
CA SER A 172 -19.03 14.28 -11.87
C SER A 172 -20.47 13.80 -12.00
N ASP A 173 -21.19 14.35 -12.98
CA ASP A 173 -22.55 13.91 -13.30
C ASP A 173 -22.61 12.42 -13.67
N ALA A 174 -23.82 11.85 -13.57
CA ALA A 174 -24.09 10.45 -13.91
C ALA A 174 -23.54 10.08 -15.29
N ALA A 175 -23.06 8.84 -15.39
CA ALA A 175 -22.45 8.33 -16.59
C ALA A 175 -23.41 8.36 -17.77
N VAL A 176 -22.86 8.56 -18.96
CA VAL A 176 -23.58 8.42 -20.22
C VAL A 176 -23.01 7.30 -21.07
N ASP A 177 -23.89 6.55 -21.73
CA ASP A 177 -23.48 5.60 -22.76
C ASP A 177 -23.07 6.36 -24.02
N LEU A 178 -21.85 6.13 -24.49
CA LEU A 178 -21.31 6.74 -25.70
C LEU A 178 -20.75 5.70 -26.67
N ASP A 179 -20.82 6.05 -27.95
CA ASP A 179 -20.01 5.42 -28.98
C ASP A 179 -18.62 6.07 -28.97
N CYS A 180 -17.65 5.36 -28.41
CA CYS A 180 -16.26 5.83 -28.29
C CYS A 180 -15.43 5.55 -29.55
N GLY A 181 -16.07 5.22 -30.67
CA GLY A 181 -15.40 4.87 -31.91
C GLY A 181 -14.55 3.61 -31.75
N LEU A 182 -13.27 3.68 -32.15
CA LEU A 182 -12.39 2.51 -32.23
C LEU A 182 -11.71 2.11 -30.91
N GLN A 183 -12.05 2.75 -29.79
CA GLN A 183 -11.31 2.58 -28.54
C GLN A 183 -12.20 1.93 -27.46
N GLY A 184 -11.73 0.81 -26.92
CA GLY A 184 -12.44 0.01 -25.92
C GLY A 184 -12.22 0.51 -24.50
N ALA A 185 -12.55 1.78 -24.19
CA ALA A 185 -12.26 2.37 -22.89
C ALA A 185 -13.02 1.68 -21.74
N GLY A 186 -14.27 1.29 -21.96
CA GLY A 186 -15.16 0.82 -20.89
C GLY A 186 -15.73 1.98 -20.09
N CYS A 187 -15.75 1.87 -18.76
CA CYS A 187 -16.17 2.91 -17.84
C CYS A 187 -15.00 3.87 -17.53
N ALA A 188 -15.23 5.18 -17.60
CA ALA A 188 -14.17 6.18 -17.43
C ALA A 188 -14.69 7.58 -17.08
N VAL A 189 -13.80 8.49 -16.69
CA VAL A 189 -14.02 9.96 -16.71
C VAL A 189 -13.27 10.56 -17.90
N ASP A 190 -13.92 11.49 -18.61
CA ASP A 190 -13.25 12.40 -19.54
C ASP A 190 -12.96 13.72 -18.82
N SER A 191 -11.68 14.01 -18.57
CA SER A 191 -11.28 15.25 -17.90
C SER A 191 -11.38 16.48 -18.78
N GLY A 192 -11.39 16.32 -20.11
CA GLY A 192 -11.59 17.41 -21.05
C GLY A 192 -13.06 17.84 -21.14
N ALA A 193 -13.99 16.94 -20.83
CA ALA A 193 -15.42 17.20 -20.89
C ALA A 193 -16.13 17.17 -19.53
N GLU A 194 -15.42 16.82 -18.45
CA GLU A 194 -15.89 16.81 -17.06
C GLU A 194 -17.14 15.93 -16.83
N PHE A 195 -17.21 14.77 -17.50
CA PHE A 195 -18.31 13.82 -17.31
C PHE A 195 -17.85 12.36 -17.30
N ARG A 196 -18.66 11.50 -16.68
CA ARG A 196 -18.48 10.04 -16.66
C ARG A 196 -19.05 9.40 -17.91
N LEU A 197 -18.37 8.42 -18.46
CA LEU A 197 -18.82 7.73 -19.67
C LEU A 197 -18.66 6.23 -19.58
N ARG A 198 -19.51 5.53 -20.32
CA ARG A 198 -19.34 4.12 -20.63
C ARG A 198 -19.34 3.92 -22.14
N CYS A 199 -18.23 3.41 -22.66
CA CYS A 199 -18.12 3.06 -24.07
C CYS A 199 -18.91 1.78 -24.38
N THR A 200 -19.72 1.81 -25.45
CA THR A 200 -20.63 0.70 -25.81
C THR A 200 -20.35 0.06 -27.18
N SER A 201 -19.65 0.73 -28.08
CA SER A 201 -19.50 0.32 -29.49
C SER A 201 -18.32 -0.61 -29.78
N VAL A 202 -17.22 -0.49 -29.04
CA VAL A 202 -16.04 -1.37 -29.13
C VAL A 202 -15.79 -2.02 -27.79
N GLY A 203 -15.64 -3.35 -27.80
CA GLY A 203 -15.40 -4.16 -26.62
C GLY A 203 -14.31 -3.58 -25.73
N THR A 204 -14.58 -3.47 -24.44
CA THR A 204 -13.58 -2.98 -23.48
C THR A 204 -12.32 -3.83 -23.55
N ASP A 205 -11.18 -3.17 -23.76
CA ASP A 205 -9.88 -3.78 -23.98
C ASP A 205 -8.91 -3.29 -22.88
N SER A 206 -8.23 -4.21 -22.21
CA SER A 206 -7.30 -3.91 -21.12
C SER A 206 -6.15 -3.00 -21.56
N SER A 207 -5.74 -3.13 -22.83
CA SER A 207 -4.61 -2.41 -23.42
C SER A 207 -4.97 -1.04 -23.99
N SER A 208 -6.26 -0.74 -24.14
CA SER A 208 -6.73 0.55 -24.68
C SER A 208 -6.23 1.72 -23.82
N SER A 209 -5.72 2.76 -24.50
CA SER A 209 -5.22 3.99 -23.90
C SER A 209 -5.76 5.16 -24.71
N ILE A 210 -6.37 6.13 -24.03
CA ILE A 210 -7.05 7.27 -24.65
C ILE A 210 -6.64 8.53 -23.91
N ALA A 211 -6.09 9.51 -24.62
CA ALA A 211 -5.72 10.79 -24.03
C ALA A 211 -6.94 11.47 -23.38
N ASN A 212 -6.73 12.12 -22.24
CA ASN A 212 -7.76 12.80 -21.43
C ASN A 212 -8.82 11.88 -20.82
N ILE A 213 -8.66 10.55 -20.90
CA ILE A 213 -9.56 9.58 -20.28
C ILE A 213 -8.85 8.89 -19.11
N SER A 214 -9.48 8.94 -17.95
CA SER A 214 -9.12 8.15 -16.76
C SER A 214 -10.06 6.96 -16.66
N ARG A 215 -9.53 5.76 -16.90
CA ARG A 215 -10.32 4.52 -16.95
C ARG A 215 -10.53 3.95 -15.55
N ALA A 216 -11.74 3.47 -15.27
CA ALA A 216 -11.99 2.62 -14.12
C ALA A 216 -11.57 1.18 -14.46
N CYS A 217 -10.59 0.66 -13.75
CA CYS A 217 -10.00 -0.64 -14.00
C CYS A 217 -10.12 -1.52 -12.76
N ALA A 218 -10.66 -2.71 -12.93
CA ALA A 218 -10.60 -3.75 -11.93
C ALA A 218 -9.25 -4.49 -12.03
N CYS A 219 -8.61 -4.73 -10.88
CA CYS A 219 -7.33 -5.44 -10.78
C CYS A 219 -7.38 -6.54 -9.72
N GLN A 220 -6.64 -7.64 -9.91
CA GLN A 220 -6.56 -8.79 -8.99
C GLN A 220 -5.19 -9.48 -8.99
#